data_AF-A0AAC8WDC6-F1
#
_entry.id   AF-A0AAC8WDC6-F1
#
_cell.length_a   1.000
_cell.length_b   1.000
_cell.length_c   1.000
_cell.angle_alpha   90.00
_cell.angle_beta   90.00
_cell.angle_gamma   90.00
#
_symmetry.space_group_name_H-M   'P 1'
#
loop_
_entity.id
_entity.type
_entity.pdbx_description
1 polymer ?
#
loop_
_entity_poly.entity_id
_entity_poly.type
_entity_poly.pdbx_seq_one_letter_code
_entity_poly.pdbx_strand_id
1 'polypeptide(L)'
;MGFFDGLKNLAQKGIEKGKEFAQNVNEEKEDMAYLSKEELLREYGRGSFTHKAAAFMLLKESYGMSDEEIKYEFANRNKRY
;
A
#
# COMPACT_ATOMS: atom_id res chain seq x y z
N MET A 1 35.47 -16.88 2.36
CA MET A 1 34.44 -15.86 2.66
C MET A 1 33.82 -15.42 1.32
N GLY A 2 32.90 -16.09 0.65
CA GLY A 2 31.98 -17.17 1.01
C GLY A 2 30.60 -16.75 0.54
N PHE A 3 30.26 -16.94 -0.75
CA PHE A 3 29.01 -16.53 -1.43
C PHE A 3 27.73 -16.63 -0.58
N PHE A 4 27.64 -17.66 0.28
CA PHE A 4 26.53 -17.89 1.21
C PHE A 4 26.38 -16.84 2.32
N ASP A 5 27.46 -16.20 2.80
CA ASP A 5 27.37 -15.09 3.75
C ASP A 5 26.79 -13.82 3.10
N GLY A 6 27.06 -13.61 1.81
CA GLY A 6 26.45 -12.54 1.02
C GLY A 6 24.93 -12.71 0.87
N LEU A 7 24.45 -13.94 0.67
CA LEU A 7 23.02 -14.26 0.57
C LEU A 7 22.30 -14.10 1.91
N LYS A 8 22.91 -14.50 3.03
CA LYS A 8 22.34 -14.30 4.37
C LYS A 8 22.19 -12.81 4.70
N ASN A 9 23.18 -12.00 4.38
CA ASN A 9 23.11 -10.53 4.56
C ASN A 9 22.05 -9.88 3.67
N LEU A 10 21.85 -10.37 2.44
CA LEU A 10 20.80 -9.86 1.55
C LEU A 10 19.40 -10.21 2.07
N ALA A 11 19.21 -11.45 2.55
CA ALA A 11 17.95 -11.89 3.12
C ALA A 11 17.59 -11.10 4.40
N GLN A 12 18.56 -10.87 5.28
CA GLN A 12 18.37 -10.05 6.49
C GLN A 12 17.98 -8.61 6.14
N LYS A 13 18.69 -7.97 5.19
CA LYS A 13 18.33 -6.64 4.68
C LYS A 13 16.95 -6.60 4.02
N GLY A 14 16.56 -7.68 3.35
CA GLY A 14 15.21 -7.82 2.78
C GLY A 14 14.12 -7.88 3.85
N ILE A 15 14.36 -8.63 4.94
CA ILE A 15 13.44 -8.73 6.08
C ILE A 15 13.31 -7.38 6.79
N GLU A 16 14.42 -6.69 7.01
CA GLU A 16 14.45 -5.37 7.66
C GLU A 16 13.66 -4.33 6.86
N LYS A 17 13.92 -4.25 5.54
CA LYS A 17 13.13 -3.39 4.63
C LYS A 17 11.65 -3.76 4.57
N GLY A 18 11.32 -5.04 4.68
CA GLY A 18 9.92 -5.50 4.73
C GLY A 18 9.21 -5.03 5.99
N LYS A 19 9.91 -5.03 7.14
CA LYS A 19 9.37 -4.51 8.41
C LYS A 19 9.20 -3.00 8.38
N GLU A 20 10.21 -2.27 7.89
CA GLU A 20 10.11 -0.81 7.69
C GLU A 20 8.94 -0.46 6.77
N PHE A 21 8.77 -1.19 5.66
CA PHE A 21 7.64 -0.99 4.76
C PHE A 21 6.30 -1.22 5.45
N ALA A 22 6.16 -2.32 6.20
CA ALA A 22 4.92 -2.63 6.92
C ALA A 22 4.59 -1.56 7.97
N GLN A 23 5.62 -1.07 8.68
CA GLN A 23 5.45 0.02 9.64
C GLN A 23 4.98 1.30 8.95
N ASN A 24 5.65 1.71 7.87
CA ASN A 24 5.26 2.90 7.11
C ASN A 24 3.84 2.80 6.54
N VAL A 25 3.41 1.60 6.12
CA VAL A 25 2.02 1.39 5.68
C VAL A 25 1.05 1.57 6.85
N ASN A 26 1.36 1.05 8.04
CA ASN A 26 0.49 1.22 9.21
C ASN A 26 0.37 2.69 9.64
N GLU A 27 1.48 3.43 9.65
CA GLU A 27 1.46 4.88 9.94
C GLU A 27 0.58 5.63 8.93
N GLU A 28 0.76 5.39 7.64
CA GLU A 28 -0.06 5.99 6.58
C GLU A 28 -1.55 5.56 6.69
N LYS A 29 -1.83 4.35 7.17
CA LYS A 29 -3.21 3.90 7.43
C LYS A 29 -3.87 4.69 8.55
N GLU A 30 -3.14 4.97 9.63
CA GLU A 30 -3.65 5.80 10.74
C GLU A 30 -3.96 7.21 10.27
N ASP A 31 -3.08 7.80 9.45
CA ASP A 31 -3.25 9.14 8.86
C ASP A 31 -4.43 9.23 7.88
N MET A 32 -4.86 8.10 7.31
CA MET A 32 -5.97 8.02 6.34
C MET A 32 -7.24 7.38 6.90
N ALA A 33 -7.25 6.95 8.17
CA ALA A 33 -8.35 6.17 8.76
C ALA A 33 -9.70 6.91 8.79
N TYR A 34 -9.67 8.25 8.75
CA TYR A 34 -10.86 9.10 8.72
C TYR A 34 -11.37 9.43 7.32
N LEU A 35 -10.63 9.04 6.26
CA LEU A 35 -10.99 9.36 4.88
C LEU A 35 -12.18 8.51 4.41
N SER A 36 -13.04 9.13 3.59
CA SER A 36 -14.13 8.43 2.92
C SER A 36 -13.62 7.49 1.82
N LYS A 37 -14.46 6.53 1.40
CA LYS A 37 -14.19 5.65 0.24
C LYS A 37 -13.70 6.44 -0.98
N GLU A 38 -14.33 7.58 -1.27
CA GLU A 38 -13.99 8.40 -2.44
C GLU A 38 -12.65 9.13 -2.30
N GLU A 39 -12.27 9.51 -1.08
CA GLU A 39 -10.96 10.10 -0.78
C GLU A 39 -9.88 9.03 -0.84
N LEU A 40 -10.09 7.87 -0.24
CA LEU A 40 -9.17 6.73 -0.33
C LEU A 40 -8.94 6.28 -1.78
N LEU A 41 -9.97 6.28 -2.63
CA LEU A 41 -9.81 6.00 -4.07
C LEU A 41 -9.00 7.09 -4.80
N ARG A 42 -8.97 8.34 -4.31
CA ARG A 42 -8.08 9.39 -4.83
C ARG A 42 -6.65 9.14 -4.38
N GLU A 43 -6.45 8.88 -3.09
CA GLU A 43 -5.14 8.63 -2.50
C GLU A 43 -4.47 7.36 -3.05
N TYR A 44 -5.24 6.31 -3.34
CA TYR A 44 -4.76 5.13 -4.06
C TYR A 44 -4.08 5.46 -5.41
N GLY A 45 -4.50 6.55 -6.06
CA GLY A 45 -3.90 7.04 -7.30
C GLY A 45 -2.63 7.87 -7.14
N ARG A 46 -2.34 8.35 -5.94
CA ARG A 46 -1.33 9.39 -5.67
C ARG A 46 -0.31 8.95 -4.62
N GLY A 47 0.67 9.80 -4.35
CA GLY A 47 1.66 9.55 -3.30
C GLY A 47 2.66 8.42 -3.59
N SER A 48 3.35 8.03 -2.52
CA SER A 48 4.39 7.00 -2.50
C SER A 48 3.79 5.58 -2.58
N PHE A 49 4.64 4.56 -2.76
CA PHE A 49 4.17 3.17 -2.79
C PHE A 49 3.53 2.74 -1.46
N THR A 50 4.06 3.18 -0.31
CA THR A 50 3.48 2.93 1.03
C THR A 50 2.12 3.59 1.17
N HIS A 51 1.99 4.84 0.72
CA HIS A 51 0.73 5.59 0.75
C HIS A 51 -0.37 4.91 -0.07
N LYS A 52 -0.05 4.48 -1.30
CA LYS A 52 -0.99 3.72 -2.15
C LYS A 52 -1.39 2.39 -1.52
N ALA A 53 -0.44 1.68 -0.91
CA ALA A 53 -0.70 0.43 -0.23
C ALA A 53 -1.61 0.61 0.99
N ALA A 54 -1.40 1.69 1.77
CA ALA A 54 -2.25 2.04 2.91
C ALA A 54 -3.70 2.34 2.47
N ALA A 55 -3.87 3.23 1.48
CA ALA A 55 -5.19 3.54 0.93
C ALA A 55 -5.91 2.30 0.37
N PHE A 56 -5.16 1.42 -0.31
CA PHE A 56 -5.69 0.15 -0.82
C PHE A 56 -6.15 -0.78 0.32
N MET A 57 -5.34 -0.94 1.37
CA MET A 57 -5.71 -1.79 2.52
C MET A 57 -6.95 -1.25 3.22
N LEU A 58 -7.07 0.07 3.42
CA LEU A 58 -8.26 0.67 4.03
C LEU A 58 -9.52 0.47 3.17
N LEU A 59 -9.43 0.55 1.84
CA LEU A 59 -10.56 0.24 0.95
C LEU A 59 -11.04 -1.21 1.10
N LYS A 60 -10.12 -2.15 1.33
CA LYS A 60 -10.47 -3.56 1.59
C LYS A 60 -11.03 -3.76 2.99
N GLU A 61 -10.35 -3.25 4.01
CA GLU A 61 -10.68 -3.49 5.41
C GLU A 61 -11.94 -2.75 5.86
N SER A 62 -12.07 -1.46 5.53
CA SER A 62 -13.16 -0.61 6.00
C SER A 62 -14.40 -0.68 5.11
N TYR A 63 -14.22 -0.94 3.81
CA TYR A 63 -15.31 -0.92 2.83
C TYR A 63 -15.58 -2.27 2.17
N GLY A 64 -14.82 -3.33 2.51
CA GLY A 64 -15.04 -4.68 2.02
C GLY A 64 -14.83 -4.85 0.51
N MET A 65 -14.11 -3.92 -0.14
CA MET A 65 -13.94 -3.95 -1.59
C MET A 65 -12.96 -5.04 -2.02
N SER A 66 -13.24 -5.67 -3.15
CA SER A 66 -12.29 -6.55 -3.86
C SER A 66 -11.24 -5.77 -4.64
N ASP A 67 -10.14 -6.44 -4.97
CA ASP A 67 -9.05 -5.87 -5.78
C ASP A 67 -9.57 -5.39 -7.15
N GLU A 68 -10.49 -6.12 -7.75
CA GLU A 68 -11.14 -5.82 -9.03
C GLU A 68 -12.02 -4.58 -8.92
N GLU A 69 -12.83 -4.47 -7.86
CA GLU A 69 -13.69 -3.30 -7.61
C GLU A 69 -12.87 -2.04 -7.39
N ILE A 70 -11.78 -2.11 -6.62
CA ILE A 70 -10.90 -0.96 -6.40
C ILE A 70 -10.27 -0.49 -7.72
N LYS A 71 -9.76 -1.43 -8.53
CA LYS A 71 -9.19 -1.10 -9.85
C LYS A 71 -10.22 -0.54 -10.81
N TYR A 72 -11.42 -1.13 -10.83
CA TYR A 72 -12.52 -0.68 -11.67
C TYR A 72 -12.96 0.74 -11.31
N GLU A 73 -13.21 1.01 -10.02
CA GLU A 73 -13.61 2.33 -9.52
C GLU A 73 -12.54 3.38 -9.77
N PHE A 74 -11.28 3.04 -9.52
CA PHE A 74 -10.15 3.92 -9.82
C PHE A 74 -10.06 4.25 -11.32
N ALA A 75 -10.16 3.24 -12.19
CA ALA A 75 -10.10 3.42 -13.63
C ALA A 75 -11.29 4.23 -14.17
N ASN A 76 -12.50 3.99 -13.64
CA ASN A 76 -13.71 4.69 -14.05
C ASN A 76 -13.67 6.18 -13.67
N ARG A 77 -13.11 6.51 -12.49
CA ARG A 77 -12.91 7.91 -12.08
C ARG A 77 -11.93 8.67 -12.98
N ASN A 78 -10.86 8.01 -13.44
CA ASN A 78 -9.87 8.64 -14.32
C ASN A 78 -10.31 8.76 -15.79
N LYS A 79 -11.37 8.05 -16.21
CA LYS A 79 -11.95 8.16 -17.56
C LYS A 79 -12.96 9.29 -17.73
N ARG A 80 -13.36 9.98 -16.64
CA ARG A 80 -14.34 11.06 -16.67
C ARG A 80 -13.76 12.44 -17.04
N TYR A 81 -12.52 12.49 -17.55
CA TYR A 81 -11.85 13.69 -18.03
C TYR A 81 -11.32 13.47 -19.45
#